data_AF-A0A1F4QJB0-F1
#
_entry.id   AF-A0A1F4QJB0-F1
#
_cell.length_a   1.000
_cell.length_b   1.000
_cell.length_c   1.000
_cell.angle_alpha   90.00
_cell.angle_beta   90.00
_cell.angle_gamma   90.00
#
_symmetry.space_group_name_H-M   'P 1'
#
loop_
_entity.id
_entity.type
_entity.pdbx_description
1 polymer ?
#
loop_
_entity_poly.entity_id
_entity_poly.type
_entity_poly.pdbx_seq_one_letter_code
_entity_poly.pdbx_strand_id
1 'polypeptide(L)' 'MPALPHTVPVDAAILRDLLARRDELVRAITAGMASDDWDQVMTPFEGLLVAIKRLEESLEAVVRWTV' A
#
# COMPACT_ATOMS: atom_id res chain seq x y z
N MET A 1 -27.01 19.22 -9.76
CA MET A 1 -25.55 19.39 -9.94
C MET A 1 -24.89 18.05 -9.64
N PRO A 2 -23.95 17.54 -10.46
CA PRO A 2 -23.22 16.33 -10.10
C PRO A 2 -22.33 16.65 -8.88
N ALA A 3 -22.22 15.71 -7.94
CA ALA A 3 -21.32 15.85 -6.80
C ALA A 3 -19.88 16.00 -7.34
N LEU A 4 -19.18 17.06 -6.91
CA LEU A 4 -17.76 17.19 -7.19
C LEU A 4 -17.04 15.97 -6.58
N PRO A 5 -16.03 15.40 -7.26
CA PRO A 5 -15.27 14.30 -6.69
C PRO A 5 -14.65 14.75 -5.36
N HIS A 6 -15.04 14.09 -4.28
CA HIS A 6 -14.43 14.30 -2.97
C HIS A 6 -13.02 13.69 -3.02
N THR A 7 -12.00 14.53 -3.14
CA THR A 7 -10.60 14.09 -3.05
C THR A 7 -10.18 14.02 -1.59
N VAL A 8 -9.65 12.89 -1.15
CA VAL A 8 -9.07 12.74 0.19
C VAL A 8 -7.58 13.08 0.12
N PRO A 9 -7.06 13.98 0.97
CA PRO A 9 -5.63 14.27 0.99
C PRO A 9 -4.87 13.06 1.52
N VAL A 10 -3.88 12.62 0.74
CA VAL A 10 -2.99 11.50 1.08
C VAL A 10 -1.56 12.02 1.21
N ASP A 11 -0.86 11.59 2.25
CA ASP A 11 0.56 11.86 2.38
C ASP A 11 1.34 11.19 1.23
N ALA A 12 2.03 12.00 0.43
CA ALA A 12 2.76 11.54 -0.75
C ALA A 12 3.95 10.63 -0.39
N ALA A 13 4.52 10.70 0.82
CA ALA A 13 5.54 9.76 1.28
C ALA A 13 4.94 8.39 1.58
N ILE A 14 3.78 8.33 2.25
CA ILE A 14 3.07 7.07 2.53
C ILE A 14 2.65 6.39 1.22
N LEU A 15 2.10 7.16 0.28
CA LEU A 15 1.73 6.62 -1.03
C LEU A 15 2.93 6.08 -1.81
N ARG A 16 4.07 6.78 -1.78
CA ARG A 16 5.30 6.31 -2.44
C ARG A 16 5.84 5.04 -1.82
N ASP A 17 5.82 4.92 -0.49
CA ASP A 17 6.23 3.69 0.21
C ASP A 17 5.33 2.52 -0.19
N LEU A 18 4.01 2.71 -0.20
CA LEU A 18 3.06 1.69 -0.63
C LEU A 18 3.33 1.19 -2.07
N LEU A 19 3.56 2.13 -3.00
CA LEU A 19 3.86 1.79 -4.39
C LEU A 19 5.19 1.02 -4.51
N ALA A 20 6.21 1.42 -3.75
CA ALA A 20 7.50 0.72 -3.73
C ALA A 20 7.36 -0.72 -3.20
N ARG A 21 6.56 -0.93 -2.13
CA ARG A 21 6.28 -2.27 -1.58
C ARG A 21 5.48 -3.14 -2.54
N ARG A 22 4.53 -2.56 -3.27
CA ARG A 22 3.82 -3.28 -4.34
C ARG A 22 4.81 -3.76 -5.41
N ASP A 23 5.71 -2.90 -5.86
CA ASP A 23 6.68 -3.24 -6.90
C ASP A 23 7.72 -4.27 -6.40
N GLU A 24 8.04 -4.25 -5.12
CA GLU A 24 8.84 -5.30 -4.45
C GLU A 24 8.09 -6.64 -4.44
N LEU A 25 6.83 -6.67 -4.03
CA LEU A 25 6.00 -7.89 -4.04
C LEU A 25 5.83 -8.47 -5.45
N VAL A 26 5.57 -7.64 -6.46
CA VAL A 26 5.44 -8.11 -7.85
C VAL A 26 6.73 -8.78 -8.34
N ARG A 27 7.89 -8.20 -8.00
CA ARG A 27 9.19 -8.82 -8.32
C ARG A 27 9.39 -10.15 -7.60
N ALA A 28 9.02 -10.22 -6.32
CA ALA A 28 9.11 -11.46 -5.55
C ALA A 28 8.19 -12.56 -6.09
N ILE A 29 6.95 -12.23 -6.46
CA ILE A 29 6.03 -13.18 -7.13
C ILE A 29 6.63 -13.67 -8.44
N THR A 30 7.21 -12.76 -9.23
CA THR A 30 7.85 -13.13 -10.51
C THR A 30 9.02 -14.08 -10.30
N ALA A 31 9.85 -13.84 -9.27
CA ALA A 31 10.93 -14.75 -8.90
C ALA A 31 10.40 -16.10 -8.40
N GLY A 32 9.38 -16.11 -7.55
CA GLY A 32 8.77 -17.33 -7.00
C GLY A 32 8.15 -18.21 -8.07
N MET A 33 7.50 -17.64 -9.08
CA MET A 33 7.04 -18.40 -10.24
C MET A 33 8.19 -19.05 -11.03
N ALA A 34 9.36 -18.40 -11.09
CA ALA A 34 10.51 -18.90 -11.83
C ALA A 34 11.29 -19.99 -11.06
N SER A 35 11.30 -19.93 -9.73
CA SER A 35 12.07 -20.83 -8.87
C SER A 35 11.24 -21.88 -8.12
N ASP A 36 9.90 -21.81 -8.19
CA ASP A 36 8.95 -22.58 -7.36
C ASP A 36 9.21 -22.45 -5.85
N ASP A 37 9.85 -21.34 -5.46
CA ASP A 37 10.11 -20.97 -4.07
C ASP A 37 9.20 -19.79 -3.69
N TRP A 38 8.20 -20.08 -2.87
CA TRP A 38 7.19 -19.11 -2.43
C TRP A 38 7.52 -18.46 -1.09
N ASP A 39 8.50 -18.98 -0.34
CA ASP A 39 8.85 -18.43 0.98
C ASP A 39 9.40 -17.00 0.83
N GLN A 40 10.13 -16.72 -0.25
CA GLN A 40 10.62 -15.38 -0.59
C GLN A 40 9.52 -14.35 -0.87
N VAL A 41 8.27 -14.77 -1.11
CA VAL A 41 7.12 -13.87 -1.36
C VAL A 41 6.51 -13.38 -0.06
N MET A 42 6.63 -14.15 1.02
CA MET A 42 5.98 -13.86 2.30
C MET A 42 6.48 -12.56 2.92
N THR A 43 7.79 -12.32 2.93
CA THR A 43 8.36 -11.10 3.53
C THR A 43 7.92 -9.81 2.79
N PRO A 44 8.00 -9.71 1.44
CA PRO A 44 7.44 -8.58 0.70
C PRO A 44 5.93 -8.40 0.89
N PHE A 45 5.18 -9.50 1.01
CA PHE A 45 3.75 -9.46 1.23
C PHE A 45 3.39 -8.85 2.60
N GLU A 46 4.06 -9.30 3.67
CA GLU A 46 3.93 -8.70 5.00
C GLU A 46 4.30 -7.22 5.01
N GLY A 47 5.39 -6.86 4.31
CA GLY A 47 5.81 -5.46 4.14
C GLY A 47 4.73 -4.60 3.48
N LEU A 48 4.04 -5.13 2.47
CA LEU A 48 2.92 -4.45 1.82
C LEU A 48 1.73 -4.27 2.78
N LEU A 49 1.38 -5.30 3.56
CA LEU A 49 0.30 -5.20 4.55
C LEU A 49 0.56 -4.11 5.60
N VAL A 50 1.81 -3.97 6.06
CA VAL A 50 2.20 -2.90 6.98
C VAL A 50 2.04 -1.52 6.33
N ALA A 51 2.44 -1.37 5.06
CA ALA A 51 2.29 -0.10 4.34
C ALA A 51 0.82 0.29 4.13
N ILE A 52 -0.05 -0.69 3.82
CA ILE A 52 -1.51 -0.48 3.72
C ILE A 52 -2.06 0.00 5.06
N LYS A 53 -1.72 -0.69 6.16
CA LYS A 53 -2.18 -0.32 7.50
C LYS A 53 -1.78 1.11 7.87
N ARG A 54 -0.55 1.53 7.56
CA ARG A 54 -0.09 2.91 7.78
C ARG A 54 -0.90 3.93 6.98
N LEU A 55 -1.26 3.60 5.74
CA LEU A 55 -2.13 4.44 4.93
C LEU A 55 -3.53 4.56 5.54
N GLU A 56 -4.12 3.44 5.97
CA GLU A 56 -5.43 3.42 6.65
C GLU A 56 -5.41 4.28 7.91
N GLU A 57 -4.41 4.12 8.78
CA GLU A 57 -4.23 4.93 9.99
C GLU A 57 -4.09 6.43 9.69
N SER A 58 -3.35 6.78 8.63
CA SER A 58 -3.21 8.17 8.18
C SER A 58 -4.53 8.74 7.67
N LEU A 59 -5.31 7.96 6.93
CA LEU A 59 -6.61 8.38 6.40
C LEU A 59 -7.64 8.55 7.53
N GLU A 60 -7.67 7.62 8.49
CA GLU A 60 -8.53 7.73 9.67
C GLU A 60 -8.21 8.99 10.48
N ALA A 61 -6.93 9.34 10.62
CA ALA A 61 -6.52 10.58 11.27
C ALA A 61 -7.09 11.80 10.52
N VAL A 62 -6.92 11.87 9.20
CA VAL A 62 -7.45 12.96 8.36
C VAL A 62 -8.97 13.10 8.50
N VAL A 63 -9.70 11.98 8.46
CA VAL A 63 -11.16 11.98 8.62
C VAL A 63 -11.55 12.48 10.01
N ARG A 64 -10.89 12.02 11.07
CA ARG A 64 -11.18 12.43 12.47
C ARG A 64 -10.99 13.93 12.72
N TRP A 65 -10.04 14.58 12.06
CA TRP A 65 -9.84 16.04 12.17
C TRP A 65 -10.83 16.87 11.33
N THR A 66 -11.56 16.23 10.41
CA THR A 66 -12.49 16.90 9.48
C THR A 66 -13.94 16.90 9.99
N VAL A 67 -14.27 16.06 11.00
CA VAL A 67 -15.61 15.96 11.62
C VAL A 67 -15.72 16.81 12.88
#